data_AF-A0A9E4IG20-F1
#
_entry.id   AF-A0A9E4IG20-F1
#
_cell.length_a   1.000
_cell.length_b   1.000
_cell.length_c   1.000
_cell.angle_alpha   90.00
_cell.angle_beta   90.00
_cell.angle_gamma   90.00
#
_symmetry.space_group_name_H-M   'P 1'
#
loop_
_entity.id
_entity.type
_entity.pdbx_description
1 polymer ?
#
loop_
_entity_poly.entity_id
_entity_poly.type
_entity_poly.pdbx_seq_one_letter_code
_entity_poly.pdbx_strand_id
1 'polypeptide(L)'
;GTVTLATMAISGALAGIAGAGELLGLHHRVQLDIAEGIGFTGIIIALVARLHPLGVIVAAILFGALVNGSTAMQYETGIPKALVFVIEGTTLALVLIAAMVSRYRIRKAA
;
A
#
# COMPACT_ATOMS: atom_id res chain seq x y z
N GLY A 1 -4.98 17.49 22.77
CA GLY A 1 -4.76 18.52 21.75
C GLY A 1 -3.39 18.38 21.09
N THR A 2 -2.32 18.62 21.84
CA THR A 2 -0.95 18.72 21.31
C THR A 2 -0.45 17.44 20.61
N VAL A 3 -0.73 16.25 21.15
CA VAL A 3 -0.30 14.98 20.54
C VAL A 3 -1.00 14.73 19.20
N THR A 4 -2.30 15.00 19.09
CA THR A 4 -3.04 14.86 17.83
C THR A 4 -2.54 15.84 16.77
N LEU A 5 -2.26 17.09 17.15
CA LEU A 5 -1.71 18.08 16.23
C LEU A 5 -0.30 17.69 15.75
N ALA A 6 0.57 17.23 16.67
CA ALA A 6 1.92 16.79 16.33
C ALA A 6 1.90 15.57 15.38
N THR A 7 1.04 14.59 15.64
CA THR A 7 0.92 13.40 14.76
C THR A 7 0.40 13.75 13.37
N MET A 8 -0.59 14.66 13.26
CA MET A 8 -1.06 15.15 11.96
C MET A 8 0.00 15.95 11.21
N ALA A 9 0.75 16.82 11.91
CA ALA A 9 1.84 17.57 11.30
C ALA A 9 2.95 16.66 10.78
N ILE A 10 3.37 15.66 11.57
CA ILE A 10 4.43 14.71 11.19
C ILE A 10 3.97 13.83 10.02
N SER A 11 2.76 13.26 10.08
CA SER A 11 2.24 12.43 8.99
C SER A 11 2.06 13.20 7.69
N GLY A 12 1.56 14.44 7.76
CA GLY A 12 1.48 15.35 6.61
C GLY A 12 2.84 15.68 6.01
N ALA A 13 3.85 15.95 6.85
CA ALA A 13 5.21 16.19 6.38
C ALA A 13 5.81 14.97 5.68
N LEU A 14 5.64 13.76 6.24
CA LEU A 14 6.11 12.51 5.63
C LEU A 14 5.41 12.22 4.29
N ALA A 15 4.09 12.38 4.23
CA ALA A 15 3.33 12.21 2.99
C ALA A 15 3.74 13.24 1.92
N GLY A 16 4.01 14.49 2.32
CA GLY A 16 4.51 15.53 1.44
C GLY A 16 5.89 15.21 0.86
N ILE A 17 6.83 14.73 1.67
CA ILE A 17 8.16 14.31 1.22
C ILE A 17 8.06 13.13 0.23
N ALA A 18 7.21 12.16 0.52
CA ALA A 18 6.99 11.03 -0.37
C ALA A 18 6.45 11.47 -1.74
N GLY A 19 5.41 12.31 -1.77
CA GLY A 19 4.84 12.83 -3.01
C GLY A 19 5.79 13.75 -3.79
N ALA A 20 6.59 14.56 -3.09
CA ALA A 20 7.62 15.39 -3.71
C ALA A 20 8.72 14.54 -4.36
N GLY A 21 9.12 13.43 -3.71
CA GLY A 21 10.07 12.47 -4.27
C GLY A 21 9.57 11.81 -5.56
N GLU A 22 8.30 11.39 -5.58
CA GLU A 22 7.67 10.79 -6.77
C GLU A 22 7.62 11.77 -7.95
N LEU A 23 7.20 13.02 -7.69
CA LEU A 23 7.08 14.07 -8.71
C LEU A 23 8.43 14.51 -9.27
N LEU A 24 9.38 14.81 -8.39
CA LEU A 24 10.68 15.35 -8.79
C LEU A 24 11.61 14.26 -9.34
N GLY A 25 11.43 13.00 -8.92
CA GLY A 25 12.30 11.89 -9.29
C GLY A 25 11.89 11.17 -10.57
N LEU A 26 10.59 10.90 -10.76
CA LEU A 26 10.11 10.07 -11.86
C LEU A 26 9.44 10.91 -12.95
N HIS A 27 8.37 11.60 -12.60
CA HIS A 27 7.50 12.23 -13.59
C HIS A 27 8.04 13.55 -14.14
N HIS A 28 8.83 14.30 -13.35
CA HIS A 28 9.37 15.63 -13.66
C HIS A 28 8.30 16.67 -14.06
N ARG A 29 7.02 16.33 -13.92
CA ARG A 29 5.84 17.15 -14.23
C ARG A 29 4.68 16.68 -13.36
N VAL A 30 3.80 17.60 -12.99
CA VAL A 30 2.58 17.26 -12.26
C VAL A 30 1.62 16.59 -13.24
N GLN A 31 1.39 15.29 -13.05
CA GLN A 31 0.39 14.52 -13.79
C GLN A 31 -0.92 14.52 -12.99
N LEU A 32 -2.08 14.41 -13.63
CA LEU A 32 -3.35 14.38 -12.89
C LEU A 32 -3.52 13.08 -12.08
N ASP A 33 -2.87 12.01 -12.54
CA ASP A 33 -3.07 10.67 -11.99
C ASP A 33 -1.94 10.23 -11.05
N ILE A 34 -1.11 11.16 -10.51
CA ILE A 34 0.06 10.77 -9.69
C ILE A 34 -0.37 9.96 -8.47
N ALA A 35 -1.53 10.27 -7.89
CA ALA A 35 -1.98 9.69 -6.64
C ALA A 35 -3.00 8.56 -6.87
N GLU A 36 -3.32 8.26 -8.12
CA GLU A 36 -4.31 7.24 -8.44
C GLU A 36 -3.80 5.87 -7.97
N GLY A 37 -4.61 5.16 -7.18
CA GLY A 37 -4.27 3.83 -6.67
C GLY A 37 -3.32 3.79 -5.47
N ILE A 38 -2.42 4.76 -5.28
CA ILE A 38 -1.36 4.70 -4.24
C ILE A 38 -1.94 4.53 -2.83
N GLY A 39 -3.05 5.23 -2.53
CA GLY A 39 -3.74 5.10 -1.23
C GLY A 39 -4.35 3.71 -1.01
N PHE A 40 -4.89 3.09 -2.07
CA PHE A 40 -5.45 1.75 -2.01
C PHE A 40 -4.37 0.71 -1.73
N THR A 41 -3.24 0.78 -2.43
CA THR A 41 -2.07 -0.07 -2.16
C THR A 41 -1.55 0.15 -0.73
N GLY A 42 -1.54 1.40 -0.25
CA GLY A 42 -1.18 1.75 1.13
C GLY A 42 -2.05 1.08 2.20
N ILE A 43 -3.36 0.99 1.98
CA ILE A 43 -4.28 0.27 2.89
C ILE A 43 -3.90 -1.21 2.99
N ILE A 44 -3.56 -1.82 1.86
CA ILE A 44 -3.19 -3.24 1.77
C ILE A 44 -1.90 -3.50 2.52
N ILE A 45 -0.88 -2.67 2.28
CA ILE A 45 0.40 -2.72 2.99
C ILE A 45 0.19 -2.63 4.51
N ALA A 46 -0.65 -1.69 4.96
CA ALA A 46 -0.95 -1.53 6.39
C ALA A 46 -1.61 -2.77 7.00
N LEU A 47 -2.55 -3.39 6.28
CA LEU A 47 -3.25 -4.60 6.70
C LEU A 47 -2.34 -5.82 6.75
N VAL A 48 -1.51 -6.03 5.72
CA VAL A 48 -0.51 -7.11 5.67
C VAL A 48 0.48 -6.98 6.82
N ALA A 49 0.91 -5.75 7.12
CA ALA A 49 1.81 -5.44 8.22
C ALA A 49 1.14 -5.47 9.61
N ARG A 50 -0.16 -5.76 9.70
CA ARG A 50 -0.94 -5.72 10.96
C ARG A 50 -0.82 -4.38 11.70
N LEU A 51 -0.75 -3.26 10.96
CA LEU A 51 -0.54 -1.90 11.49
C LEU A 51 0.77 -1.73 12.29
N HIS A 52 1.73 -2.64 12.16
CA HIS A 52 3.01 -2.52 12.82
C HIS A 52 3.96 -1.63 11.99
N PRO A 53 4.52 -0.54 12.55
CA PRO A 53 5.27 0.47 11.78
C PRO A 53 6.49 -0.11 11.06
N LEU A 54 7.26 -0.99 11.70
CA LEU A 54 8.39 -1.66 11.06
C LEU A 54 7.96 -2.67 9.99
N GLY A 55 6.78 -3.29 10.16
CA GLY A 55 6.23 -4.22 9.17
C GLY A 55 5.78 -3.50 7.90
N VAL A 56 5.24 -2.28 8.05
CA VAL A 56 4.81 -1.43 6.94
C VAL A 56 5.99 -1.09 6.02
N ILE A 57 7.18 -0.81 6.58
CA ILE A 57 8.37 -0.49 5.78
C ILE A 57 8.75 -1.66 4.87
N VAL A 58 8.82 -2.88 5.42
CA VAL A 58 9.20 -4.07 4.65
C VAL A 58 8.15 -4.40 3.59
N ALA A 59 6.86 -4.35 3.96
CA ALA A 59 5.77 -4.59 3.02
C ALA A 59 5.70 -3.51 1.92
N ALA A 60 5.94 -2.24 2.25
CA ALA A 60 5.96 -1.16 1.28
C ALA A 60 7.07 -1.32 0.24
N ILE A 61 8.25 -1.81 0.63
CA ILE A 61 9.34 -2.10 -0.32
C ILE A 61 8.93 -3.22 -1.29
N LEU A 62 8.32 -4.29 -0.79
CA LEU A 62 7.86 -5.40 -1.63
C LEU A 62 6.79 -4.98 -2.63
N PHE A 63 5.74 -4.30 -2.15
CA PHE A 63 4.65 -3.83 -3.01
C PHE A 63 5.13 -2.72 -3.96
N GLY A 64 6.02 -1.84 -3.52
CA GLY A 64 6.68 -0.86 -4.38
C GLY A 64 7.48 -1.52 -5.51
N ALA A 65 8.22 -2.59 -5.22
CA ALA A 65 8.93 -3.37 -6.24
C ALA A 65 7.96 -4.06 -7.20
N LEU A 66 6.81 -4.54 -6.72
CA LEU A 66 5.77 -5.16 -7.53
C LEU A 66 5.11 -4.17 -8.50
N VAL A 67 4.76 -2.97 -8.02
CA VAL A 67 4.16 -1.90 -8.85
C VAL A 67 5.18 -1.39 -9.89
N ASN A 68 6.41 -1.11 -9.48
CA ASN A 68 7.46 -0.66 -10.40
C ASN A 68 7.84 -1.77 -11.41
N GLY A 69 7.95 -3.01 -10.94
CA GLY A 69 8.19 -4.19 -11.77
C GLY A 69 7.07 -4.43 -12.79
N SER A 70 5.81 -4.15 -12.45
CA SER A 70 4.70 -4.23 -13.40
C SER A 70 4.85 -3.29 -14.59
N THR A 71 5.45 -2.12 -14.36
CA THR A 71 5.73 -1.16 -15.42
C THR A 71 6.79 -1.72 -16.37
N ALA A 72 7.87 -2.30 -15.84
CA ALA A 72 8.87 -2.98 -16.65
C ALA A 72 8.29 -4.18 -17.43
N MET A 73 7.49 -5.02 -16.77
CA MET A 73 6.83 -6.17 -17.42
C MET A 73 5.88 -5.73 -18.55
N GLN A 74 5.15 -4.63 -18.38
CA GLN A 74 4.28 -4.11 -19.43
C GLN A 74 5.06 -3.68 -20.67
N TYR A 75 6.23 -3.05 -20.50
CA TYR A 75 7.07 -2.63 -21.61
C TYR A 75 7.77 -3.80 -22.31
N GLU A 76 8.31 -4.76 -21.55
CA GLU A 76 9.16 -5.83 -22.09
C GLU A 76 8.37 -7.06 -22.57
N THR A 77 7.29 -7.42 -21.86
CA THR A 77 6.58 -8.70 -22.07
C THR A 77 5.12 -8.52 -22.51
N GLY A 78 4.63 -7.28 -22.60
CA GLY A 78 3.25 -6.97 -22.96
C GLY A 78 2.22 -7.34 -21.89
N ILE A 79 2.68 -7.75 -20.70
CA ILE A 79 1.80 -8.12 -19.59
C ILE A 79 1.14 -6.86 -18.99
N PRO A 80 -0.21 -6.77 -18.92
CA PRO A 80 -0.87 -5.60 -18.39
C PRO A 80 -0.61 -5.37 -16.90
N LYS A 81 -0.39 -4.11 -16.49
CA LYS A 81 -0.31 -3.72 -15.06
C LYS A 81 -1.54 -4.10 -14.24
N ALA A 82 -2.68 -4.33 -14.91
CA ALA A 82 -3.90 -4.84 -14.30
C ALA A 82 -3.70 -6.11 -13.46
N LEU A 83 -2.74 -6.97 -13.83
CA LEU A 83 -2.43 -8.17 -13.04
C LEU A 83 -1.93 -7.83 -11.63
N VAL A 84 -1.18 -6.76 -11.48
CA VAL A 84 -0.73 -6.31 -10.16
C VAL A 84 -1.91 -5.85 -9.31
N PHE A 85 -2.85 -5.10 -9.87
CA PHE A 85 -4.07 -4.73 -9.15
C PHE A 85 -4.90 -5.96 -8.71
N VAL A 86 -4.92 -7.02 -9.52
CA VAL A 86 -5.57 -8.29 -9.14
C VAL A 86 -4.84 -8.96 -7.98
N ILE A 87 -3.50 -8.98 -7.99
CA ILE A 87 -2.69 -9.52 -6.88
C ILE A 87 -2.92 -8.72 -5.59
N GLU A 88 -2.92 -7.39 -5.69
CA GLU A 88 -3.20 -6.51 -4.56
C GLU A 88 -4.61 -6.75 -3.98
N GLY A 89 -5.63 -6.75 -4.84
CA GLY A 89 -7.01 -6.99 -4.43
C GLY A 89 -7.25 -8.38 -3.83
N THR A 90 -6.66 -9.43 -4.41
CA THR A 90 -6.75 -10.79 -3.86
C THR A 90 -6.02 -10.91 -2.53
N THR A 91 -4.85 -10.28 -2.38
CA THR A 91 -4.13 -10.23 -1.10
C THR A 91 -4.96 -9.54 -0.03
N LEU A 92 -5.56 -8.40 -0.35
CA LEU A 92 -6.46 -7.70 0.55
C LEU A 92 -7.63 -8.60 0.99
N ALA A 93 -8.30 -9.25 0.03
CA ALA A 93 -9.41 -10.15 0.31
C ALA A 93 -8.98 -11.29 1.25
N LEU A 94 -7.85 -11.94 0.96
CA LEU A 94 -7.30 -13.02 1.79
C LEU A 94 -6.97 -12.56 3.22
N VAL A 95 -6.34 -11.39 3.38
CA VAL A 95 -6.01 -10.84 4.70
C VAL A 95 -7.28 -10.51 5.48
N LEU A 96 -8.28 -9.91 4.83
CA LEU A 96 -9.57 -9.61 5.47
C LEU A 96 -10.32 -10.89 5.87
N ILE A 97 -10.37 -11.89 5.00
CA ILE A 97 -10.97 -13.20 5.31
C ILE A 97 -10.25 -13.85 6.48
N ALA A 98 -8.92 -13.88 6.48
CA ALA A 98 -8.13 -14.43 7.58
C ALA A 98 -8.37 -13.68 8.90
N ALA A 99 -8.45 -12.34 8.84
CA ALA A 99 -8.79 -11.52 10.00
C ALA A 99 -10.22 -11.80 10.52
N MET A 100 -11.18 -12.05 9.64
CA MET A 100 -12.55 -12.43 10.03
C MET A 100 -12.58 -13.82 10.66
N VAL A 101 -11.95 -14.81 10.03
CA VAL A 101 -11.90 -16.20 10.52
C VAL A 101 -11.20 -16.28 11.87
N SER A 102 -10.09 -15.57 12.07
CA SER A 102 -9.38 -15.54 13.36
C SER A 102 -10.19 -14.90 14.50
N ARG A 103 -11.11 -13.97 14.18
CA ARG A 103 -12.04 -13.37 15.15
C ARG A 103 -13.24 -14.26 15.47
N TYR A 104 -13.59 -15.19 14.59
CA TYR A 104 -14.50 -16.28 14.91
C TYR A 104 -13.80 -17.23 15.88
N ARG A 105 -13.83 -16.86 17.18
CA ARG A 105 -13.48 -17.74 18.28
C ARG A 105 -14.34 -18.98 18.09
N ILE A 106 -13.72 -20.08 17.70
CA ILE A 106 -14.33 -21.40 17.71
C ILE A 106 -14.73 -21.61 19.18
N ARG A 107 -15.96 -21.24 19.54
CA ARG A 107 -16.61 -21.78 20.72
C ARG A 107 -16.70 -23.26 20.38
N LYS A 108 -15.74 -24.04 20.88
CA LYS A 108 -15.93 -25.48 21.02
C LYS A 108 -17.25 -25.62 21.79
N ALA A 109 -18.30 -26.01 21.08
CA ALA A 109 -19.46 -26.57 21.74
C ALA A 109 -18.95 -27.79 22.51
N ALA A 110 -19.41 -27.88 23.76
CA ALA A 110 -18.98 -28.78 24.81
C ALA A 110 -18.67 -30.21 24.36
#